data_AF-A0A964P453-F1
#
_entry.id   AF-A0A964P453-F1
#
_cell.length_a   1.000
_cell.length_b   1.000
_cell.length_c   1.000
_cell.angle_alpha   90.00
_cell.angle_beta   90.00
_cell.angle_gamma   90.00
#
_symmetry.space_group_name_H-M   'P 1'
#
loop_
_entity.id
_entity.type
_entity.pdbx_description
1 polymer ?
#
loop_
_entity_poly.entity_id
_entity_poly.type
_entity_poly.pdbx_seq_one_letter_code
_entity_poly.pdbx_strand_id
1 'polypeptide(L)'
;MTTKKASMPSTLADPDDAPALTEEFFRKADLFDGETRVRRGRPKAAVTKTPIKIRLDADVLAALRASGDGWQTRINDTLRASLQLAGRLRAGAVRRL
;
A
#
# COMPACT_ATOMS: atom_id res chain seq x y z
N MET A 1 7.09 22.07 66.10
CA MET A 1 6.88 22.53 64.71
C MET A 1 7.01 21.33 63.78
N THR A 2 5.91 20.78 63.28
CA THR A 2 5.92 19.63 62.37
C THR A 2 5.71 20.12 60.94
N THR A 3 6.78 20.13 60.14
CA THR A 3 6.72 20.54 58.74
C THR A 3 6.10 19.41 57.90
N LYS A 4 4.97 19.70 57.25
CA LYS A 4 4.20 18.74 56.43
C LYS A 4 4.95 18.36 55.14
N LYS A 5 4.81 17.09 54.74
CA LYS A 5 5.34 16.50 53.49
C LYS A 5 4.88 17.29 52.26
N ALA A 6 5.80 17.50 51.32
CA ALA A 6 5.52 18.08 50.01
C ALA A 6 4.61 17.16 49.19
N SER A 7 3.46 17.69 48.76
CA SER A 7 2.53 17.02 47.85
C SER A 7 3.13 16.98 46.45
N MET A 8 3.10 15.82 45.80
CA MET A 8 3.42 15.71 44.38
C MET A 8 2.47 16.59 43.56
N PRO A 9 2.95 17.27 42.49
CA PRO A 9 2.05 17.94 41.56
C PRO A 9 1.25 16.87 40.81
N SER A 10 -0.08 16.90 40.97
CA SER A 10 -1.01 16.07 40.21
C SER A 10 -1.07 16.59 38.78
N THR A 11 -0.17 16.12 37.91
CA THR A 11 -0.27 16.35 36.46
C THR A 11 -1.26 15.36 35.84
N LEU A 12 -2.50 15.39 36.34
CA LEU A 12 -3.63 14.77 35.68
C LEU A 12 -4.38 15.93 35.04
N ALA A 13 -4.31 16.04 33.72
CA ALA A 13 -5.08 17.02 32.98
C ALA A 13 -6.57 16.81 33.30
N ASP A 14 -7.27 17.88 33.66
CA ASP A 14 -8.69 17.84 34.01
C ASP A 14 -9.50 17.34 32.80
N PRO A 15 -10.31 16.28 32.92
CA PRO A 15 -11.15 15.80 31.82
C PRO A 15 -12.10 16.88 31.25
N ASP A 16 -12.42 17.93 32.02
CA ASP A 16 -13.24 19.06 31.56
C ASP A 16 -12.46 20.16 30.81
N ASP A 17 -11.11 20.12 30.82
CA ASP A 17 -10.24 21.03 30.04
C ASP A 17 -9.84 20.40 28.68
N ALA A 18 -10.57 19.37 28.25
CA ALA A 18 -10.35 18.74 26.96
C ALA A 18 -10.75 19.69 25.81
N PRO A 19 -9.90 19.87 24.79
CA PRO A 19 -10.25 20.73 23.66
C PRO A 19 -11.47 20.18 22.92
N ALA A 20 -12.34 21.09 22.47
CA ALA A 20 -13.52 20.71 21.71
C ALA A 20 -13.13 19.95 20.42
N LEU A 21 -13.83 18.84 20.15
CA LEU A 21 -13.67 18.03 18.95
C LEU A 21 -14.29 18.75 17.73
N THR A 22 -13.60 19.77 17.26
CA THR A 22 -14.02 20.60 16.12
C THR A 22 -13.79 19.90 14.77
N GLU A 23 -14.45 20.39 13.71
CA GLU A 23 -14.23 19.91 12.34
C GLU A 23 -12.75 19.98 11.92
N GLU A 24 -11.98 20.96 12.40
CA GLU A 24 -10.54 21.05 12.14
C GLU A 24 -9.74 19.90 12.77
N PHE A 25 -10.17 19.42 13.94
CA PHE A 25 -9.58 18.25 14.59
C PHE A 25 -9.81 17.01 13.73
N PHE A 26 -11.04 16.77 13.26
CA PHE A 26 -11.37 15.64 12.39
C PHE A 26 -10.64 15.68 11.05
N ARG A 27 -10.38 16.87 10.50
CA ARG A 27 -9.63 17.03 9.24
C ARG A 27 -8.16 16.61 9.35
N LYS A 28 -7.54 16.79 10.51
CA LYS A 28 -6.14 16.43 10.77
C LYS A 28 -6.00 15.08 11.46
N ALA A 29 -7.11 14.48 11.90
CA ALA A 29 -7.13 13.23 12.61
C ALA A 29 -6.67 12.07 11.73
N ASP A 30 -5.83 11.23 12.30
CA ASP A 30 -5.40 9.97 11.71
C ASP A 30 -6.33 8.85 12.14
N LEU A 31 -6.78 8.06 11.16
CA LEU A 31 -7.54 6.85 11.46
C LEU A 31 -6.58 5.74 11.87
N PHE A 32 -6.78 5.19 13.07
CA PHE A 32 -6.07 4.01 13.56
C PHE A 32 -7.02 2.82 13.63
N ASP A 33 -6.56 1.65 13.21
CA ASP A 33 -7.21 0.36 13.46
C ASP A 33 -6.26 -0.45 14.35
N GLY A 34 -6.62 -0.60 15.63
CA GLY A 34 -5.70 -1.05 16.67
C GLY A 34 -4.48 -0.11 16.83
N GLU A 35 -3.27 -0.65 16.83
CA GLU A 35 -2.02 0.12 16.90
C GLU A 35 -1.55 0.66 15.52
N THR A 36 -2.26 0.35 14.43
CA THR A 36 -1.81 0.66 13.06
C THR A 36 -2.54 1.88 12.50
N ARG A 37 -1.77 2.92 12.13
CA ARG A 37 -2.28 4.08 11.38
C ARG A 37 -2.69 3.66 9.97
N VAL A 38 -3.99 3.73 9.67
CA VAL A 38 -4.56 3.44 8.36
C VAL A 38 -4.17 4.57 7.40
N ARG A 39 -3.08 4.38 6.66
CA ARG A 39 -2.71 5.29 5.58
C ARG A 39 -3.79 5.24 4.49
N ARG A 40 -4.45 6.37 4.23
CA ARG A 40 -5.38 6.53 3.11
C ARG A 40 -4.63 6.27 1.78
N GLY A 41 -5.00 5.20 1.09
CA GLY A 41 -4.45 4.81 -0.21
C GLY A 41 -4.90 3.40 -0.63
N ARG A 42 -4.91 3.12 -1.95
CA ARG A 42 -5.21 1.77 -2.48
C ARG A 42 -4.30 0.75 -1.78
N PRO A 43 -4.84 -0.37 -1.25
CA PRO A 43 -4.02 -1.40 -0.62
C PRO A 43 -2.89 -1.82 -1.55
N LYS A 44 -1.67 -1.91 -1.00
CA LYS A 44 -0.49 -2.34 -1.74
C LYS A 44 -0.78 -3.73 -2.31
N ALA A 45 -0.78 -3.86 -3.63
CA ALA A 45 -1.03 -5.14 -4.27
C ALA A 45 -0.02 -6.18 -3.76
N ALA A 46 -0.52 -7.32 -3.26
CA ALA A 46 0.31 -8.39 -2.69
C ALA A 46 1.36 -8.92 -3.69
N VAL A 47 1.10 -8.78 -5.00
CA VAL A 47 2.04 -9.09 -6.07
C VAL A 47 2.18 -7.87 -6.98
N THR A 48 3.36 -7.26 -6.96
CA THR A 48 3.68 -6.11 -7.83
C THR A 48 4.43 -6.59 -9.06
N LYS A 49 4.12 -6.03 -10.23
CA LYS A 49 4.89 -6.29 -11.46
C LYS A 49 6.27 -5.64 -11.34
N THR A 50 7.34 -6.40 -11.56
CA THR A 50 8.70 -5.87 -11.54
C THR A 50 9.01 -5.19 -12.88
N PRO A 51 9.33 -3.89 -12.93
CA PRO A 51 9.76 -3.24 -14.16
C PRO A 51 11.15 -3.75 -14.56
N ILE A 52 11.28 -4.22 -15.80
CA ILE A 52 12.56 -4.68 -16.36
C ILE A 52 12.81 -4.01 -17.72
N LYS A 53 14.10 -3.81 -18.06
CA LYS A 53 14.51 -3.34 -19.38
C LYS A 53 14.75 -4.55 -20.27
N ILE A 54 13.95 -4.72 -21.31
CA ILE A 54 14.11 -5.75 -22.34
C ILE A 54 14.24 -5.10 -23.72
N ARG A 55 14.95 -5.75 -24.62
CA ARG A 55 14.98 -5.39 -26.04
C ARG A 55 14.06 -6.35 -26.79
N LEU A 56 13.23 -5.80 -27.68
CA LEU A 56 12.36 -6.52 -28.59
C LEU A 56 12.72 -6.09 -30.00
N ASP A 57 12.51 -6.99 -30.97
CA ASP A 57 12.66 -6.66 -32.38
C ASP A 57 11.67 -5.55 -32.78
N ALA A 58 12.08 -4.74 -33.75
CA ALA A 58 11.36 -3.52 -34.12
C ALA A 58 9.95 -3.82 -34.70
N ASP A 59 9.83 -4.89 -35.47
CA ASP A 59 8.59 -5.40 -36.05
C ASP A 59 7.62 -5.91 -34.97
N VAL A 60 8.13 -6.66 -33.98
CA VAL A 60 7.35 -7.15 -32.84
C VAL A 60 6.84 -5.97 -32.01
N LEU A 61 7.68 -4.99 -31.73
CA LEU A 61 7.27 -3.79 -30.98
C LEU A 61 6.22 -3.00 -31.76
N ALA A 62 6.37 -2.86 -33.08
CA ALA A 62 5.40 -2.18 -33.94
C ALA A 62 4.05 -2.89 -33.93
N ALA A 63 4.03 -4.22 -34.09
CA ALA A 63 2.81 -5.04 -34.04
C ALA A 63 2.10 -4.94 -32.68
N LEU A 64 2.86 -4.95 -31.58
CA LEU A 64 2.30 -4.79 -30.24
C LEU A 64 1.70 -3.39 -30.05
N ARG A 65 2.38 -2.33 -30.47
CA ARG A 65 1.86 -0.96 -30.37
C ARG A 65 0.64 -0.73 -31.26
N ALA A 66 0.61 -1.33 -32.44
CA ALA A 66 -0.55 -1.30 -33.35
C ALA A 66 -1.79 -1.95 -32.72
N SER A 67 -1.60 -2.83 -31.73
CA SER A 67 -2.71 -3.47 -31.00
C SER A 67 -3.44 -2.52 -30.03
N GLY A 68 -2.99 -1.26 -29.91
CA GLY A 68 -3.66 -0.18 -29.19
C GLY A 68 -3.28 -0.09 -27.70
N ASP A 69 -4.14 0.59 -26.95
CA ASP A 69 -3.96 0.78 -25.51
C ASP A 69 -3.90 -0.56 -24.77
N GLY A 70 -3.04 -0.63 -23.76
CA GLY A 70 -2.84 -1.85 -22.99
C GLY A 70 -1.94 -2.91 -23.65
N TRP A 71 -1.24 -2.60 -24.73
CA TRP A 71 -0.28 -3.51 -25.37
C TRP A 71 0.79 -4.08 -24.40
N GLN A 72 1.17 -3.32 -23.37
CA GLN A 72 2.08 -3.77 -22.30
C GLN A 72 1.47 -4.87 -21.42
N THR A 73 0.16 -4.81 -21.17
CA THR A 73 -0.54 -5.90 -20.47
C THR A 73 -0.63 -7.11 -21.38
N ARG A 74 -0.95 -6.90 -22.65
CA ARG A 74 -1.07 -7.97 -23.65
C ARG A 74 0.23 -8.76 -23.82
N ILE A 75 1.38 -8.08 -23.97
CA ILE A 75 2.68 -8.78 -24.06
C ILE A 75 2.97 -9.58 -22.78
N ASN A 76 2.66 -9.04 -21.59
CA ASN A 76 2.84 -9.78 -20.34
C ASN A 76 1.98 -11.05 -20.30
N ASP A 77 0.75 -10.98 -20.78
CA ASP A 77 -0.17 -12.12 -20.79
C ASP A 77 0.27 -13.17 -21.83
N THR A 78 0.73 -12.75 -23.01
CA THR A 78 1.33 -13.64 -24.02
C THR A 78 2.56 -14.35 -23.46
N LEU A 79 3.47 -13.63 -22.80
CA LEU A 79 4.66 -14.22 -22.16
C LEU A 79 4.27 -15.22 -21.09
N ARG A 80 3.28 -14.90 -20.26
CA ARG A 80 2.76 -15.83 -19.24
C ARG A 80 2.18 -17.10 -19.86
N ALA A 81 1.35 -16.97 -20.90
CA ALA A 81 0.76 -18.10 -21.59
C ALA A 81 1.83 -18.98 -22.25
N SER A 82 2.83 -18.37 -22.90
CA SER A 82 3.97 -19.07 -23.50
C SER A 82 4.77 -19.87 -22.46
N LEU A 83 5.06 -19.26 -21.30
CA LEU A 83 5.77 -19.93 -20.21
C LEU A 83 4.92 -21.04 -19.55
N GLN A 84 3.61 -20.89 -19.50
CA GLN A 84 2.70 -21.96 -19.04
C GLN A 84 2.69 -23.14 -20.00
N LEU A 85 2.60 -22.88 -21.30
CA LEU A 85 2.66 -23.90 -22.34
C LEU A 85 4.00 -24.64 -22.32
N ALA A 86 5.09 -23.92 -22.07
CA ALA A 86 6.42 -24.50 -21.90
C ALA A 86 6.60 -25.25 -20.55
N GLY A 87 5.57 -25.33 -19.70
CA GLY A 87 5.63 -25.96 -18.38
C GLY A 87 6.49 -25.22 -17.34
N ARG A 88 7.01 -24.04 -17.68
CA ARG A 88 7.89 -23.22 -16.83
C ARG A 88 7.10 -22.43 -15.78
N LEU A 89 5.80 -22.22 -16.01
CA LEU A 89 4.87 -21.64 -15.04
C LEU A 89 3.67 -22.57 -14.86
N ARG A 90 3.36 -22.97 -13.63
CA ARG A 90 2.12 -23.67 -13.32
C ARG A 90 0.97 -22.65 -13.27
N ALA A 91 -0.16 -22.97 -13.91
CA ALA A 91 -1.40 -22.21 -13.74
C ALA A 91 -1.76 -22.21 -12.24
N GLY A 92 -1.79 -21.04 -11.61
CA GLY A 92 -2.13 -20.91 -10.18
C GLY A 92 -0.97 -20.83 -9.19
N ALA A 93 0.29 -20.69 -9.61
CA ALA A 93 1.42 -20.45 -8.70
C ALA A 93 1.43 -19.00 -8.15
N VAL A 94 0.35 -18.58 -7.49
CA VAL A 94 0.43 -17.54 -6.46
C VAL A 94 1.04 -18.25 -5.27
N ARG A 95 2.36 -18.11 -5.10
CA ARG A 95 3.09 -18.61 -3.94
C ARG A 95 2.51 -17.90 -2.71
N ARG A 96 1.53 -18.54 -2.05
CA ARG A 96 1.13 -18.21 -0.69
C ARG A 96 2.36 -18.44 0.19
N LEU A 97 2.88 -17.35 0.75
CA LEU A 97 3.64 -17.35 1.98
C LEU A 97 2.67 -16.98 3.10
#